data_AF-A0AAD6NMX7-F1
#
_entry.id   AF-A0AAD6NMX7-F1
#
_cell.length_a   1.000
_cell.length_b   1.000
_cell.length_c   1.000
_cell.angle_alpha   90.00
_cell.angle_beta   90.00
_cell.angle_gamma   90.00
#
_symmetry.space_group_name_H-M   'P 1'
#
loop_
_entity.id
_entity.type
_entity.pdbx_description
1 polymer ?
#
loop_
_entity_poly.entity_id
_entity_poly.type
_entity_poly.pdbx_seq_one_letter_code
_entity_poly.pdbx_strand_id
1 'polypeptide(L)'
;MPALITSYAPEYSSQELRLKIRRGEIKGSTSGLARTMQANLIVLPKTYAKDFRGLCMRNPVACPLLECLKPGDWESRLAENSDLRTDIPAYNVWKDGKLVSRRKSDIREEWTSDHVGFLIGCSYSFETALKDAGLEPMCSKKNLAVPMYITNIRLNPSGVFSGFYVVSMRSYKECDIPRVREITGNYIKQHGEPIAWGWEEAARIGVRRKIEMGMVDFGDFVEIPDDEIPVFWACGVTPQVAVQESRLKGVVMSHLPGYVLIRIMSFPLAFFPPSVILALSIGCAFPVHPGKCICILHDRTLWRGADKERTIGANGLVSNHVRGRPLAHRH
;
A
#
# COMPACT_ATOMS: atom_id res chain seq x y z
N MET A 1 -27.30 -18.94 -15.44
CA MET A 1 -26.82 -17.62 -14.99
C MET A 1 -27.02 -17.54 -13.49
N PRO A 2 -25.98 -17.32 -12.66
CA PRO A 2 -26.20 -17.13 -11.23
C PRO A 2 -26.77 -15.73 -11.00
N ALA A 3 -27.83 -15.66 -10.20
CA ALA A 3 -28.58 -14.45 -9.90
C ALA A 3 -27.71 -13.36 -9.26
N LEU A 4 -27.88 -12.14 -9.77
CA LEU A 4 -27.27 -10.91 -9.29
C LEU A 4 -27.90 -10.53 -7.94
N ILE A 5 -27.08 -10.36 -6.90
CA ILE A 5 -27.52 -9.83 -5.61
C ILE A 5 -27.57 -8.31 -5.72
N THR A 6 -28.77 -7.78 -5.97
CA THR A 6 -29.10 -6.35 -5.94
C THR A 6 -29.84 -6.01 -4.64
N SER A 7 -29.13 -5.83 -3.54
CA SER A 7 -29.50 -4.93 -2.42
C SER A 7 -28.39 -4.93 -1.37
N TYR A 8 -27.88 -3.74 -1.01
CA TYR A 8 -26.77 -3.57 -0.06
C TYR A 8 -27.30 -3.33 1.35
N ALA A 9 -27.75 -4.39 2.01
CA ALA A 9 -27.47 -4.61 3.43
C ALA A 9 -26.47 -5.77 3.48
N PRO A 10 -25.40 -5.74 4.29
CA PRO A 10 -24.57 -6.93 4.39
C PRO A 10 -25.41 -7.98 5.13
N GLU A 11 -26.00 -8.92 4.38
CA GLU A 11 -26.67 -10.12 4.94
C GLU A 11 -25.73 -10.91 5.87
N TYR A 12 -24.42 -10.67 5.77
CA TYR A 12 -23.38 -11.36 6.51
C TYR A 12 -22.41 -10.37 7.15
N SER A 13 -22.12 -10.59 8.43
CA SER A 13 -20.99 -9.98 9.13
C SER A 13 -19.66 -10.35 8.45
N SER A 14 -18.62 -9.54 8.67
CA SER A 14 -17.26 -9.84 8.18
C SER A 14 -16.75 -11.21 8.65
N GLN A 15 -17.16 -11.67 9.83
CA GLN A 15 -16.80 -12.99 10.33
C GLN A 15 -17.51 -14.10 9.54
N GLU A 16 -18.82 -13.96 9.30
CA GLU A 16 -19.57 -14.92 8.49
C GLU A 16 -19.02 -14.99 7.06
N LEU A 17 -18.65 -13.86 6.46
CA LEU A 17 -18.00 -13.84 5.16
C LEU A 17 -16.68 -14.64 5.16
N ARG A 18 -15.82 -14.44 6.16
CA ARG A 18 -14.58 -15.23 6.31
C ARG A 18 -14.87 -16.72 6.50
N LEU A 19 -15.87 -17.08 7.30
CA LEU A 19 -16.28 -18.48 7.50
C LEU A 19 -16.81 -19.13 6.21
N LYS A 20 -17.60 -18.38 5.43
CA LYS A 20 -18.08 -18.83 4.11
C LYS A 20 -16.93 -19.03 3.13
N ILE A 21 -15.95 -18.13 3.13
CA ILE A 21 -14.71 -18.28 2.34
C ILE A 21 -13.95 -19.53 2.79
N ARG A 22 -13.74 -19.71 4.10
CA ARG A 22 -13.07 -20.88 4.69
C ARG A 22 -13.74 -22.20 4.31
N ARG A 23 -15.07 -22.22 4.21
CA ARG A 23 -15.87 -23.38 3.77
C ARG A 23 -15.91 -23.57 2.25
N GLY A 24 -15.33 -22.64 1.49
CA GLY A 24 -15.36 -22.64 0.03
C GLY A 24 -16.72 -22.28 -0.57
N GLU A 25 -17.63 -21.66 0.18
CA GLU A 25 -18.91 -21.17 -0.32
C GLU A 25 -18.71 -19.90 -1.17
N ILE A 26 -17.75 -19.05 -0.78
CA ILE A 26 -17.34 -17.86 -1.54
C ILE A 26 -15.97 -18.11 -2.16
N LYS A 27 -15.92 -18.18 -3.50
CA LYS A 27 -14.69 -18.41 -4.29
C LYS A 27 -14.38 -17.29 -5.28
N GLY A 28 -15.15 -16.20 -5.21
CA GLY A 28 -15.07 -15.03 -6.10
C GLY A 28 -14.25 -13.89 -5.50
N SER A 29 -14.21 -12.77 -6.21
CA SER A 29 -13.63 -11.51 -5.72
C SER A 29 -14.30 -11.08 -4.42
N THR A 30 -13.53 -10.45 -3.53
CA THR A 30 -14.04 -9.88 -2.27
C THR A 30 -14.45 -8.42 -2.41
N SER A 31 -14.29 -7.83 -3.59
CA SER A 31 -14.77 -6.48 -3.89
C SER A 31 -16.28 -6.39 -3.65
N GLY A 32 -16.72 -5.36 -2.94
CA GLY A 32 -18.13 -5.13 -2.64
C GLY A 32 -18.77 -6.09 -1.61
N LEU A 33 -18.08 -7.15 -1.15
CA LEU A 33 -18.68 -8.10 -0.19
C LEU A 33 -18.86 -7.52 1.22
N ALA A 34 -18.05 -6.54 1.60
CA ALA A 34 -18.14 -5.90 2.91
C ALA A 34 -17.79 -4.42 2.81
N ARG A 35 -18.46 -3.59 3.63
CA ARG A 35 -18.13 -2.17 3.81
C ARG A 35 -17.00 -1.95 4.82
N THR A 36 -16.47 -3.02 5.41
CA THR A 36 -15.36 -2.95 6.34
C THR A 36 -14.02 -2.84 5.61
N MET A 37 -12.97 -2.46 6.35
CA MET A 37 -11.61 -2.44 5.82
C MET A 37 -11.24 -3.81 5.23
N GLN A 38 -10.56 -3.81 4.10
CA GLN A 38 -10.00 -5.01 3.50
C GLN A 38 -8.48 -4.92 3.48
N ALA A 39 -7.82 -6.08 3.59
CA ALA A 39 -6.36 -6.13 3.68
C ALA A 39 -5.76 -7.13 2.68
N ASN A 40 -4.72 -6.67 2.01
CA ASN A 40 -3.85 -7.46 1.16
C ASN A 40 -2.95 -8.34 2.05
N LEU A 41 -2.74 -9.60 1.68
CA LEU A 41 -1.81 -10.51 2.37
C LEU A 41 -0.54 -10.76 1.56
N ILE A 42 0.61 -10.70 2.23
CA ILE A 42 1.91 -11.22 1.79
C ILE A 42 2.49 -12.08 2.93
N VAL A 43 3.03 -13.25 2.62
CA VAL A 43 3.63 -14.17 3.59
C VAL A 43 5.03 -14.53 3.10
N LEU A 44 6.03 -14.28 3.93
CA LEU A 44 7.45 -14.44 3.58
C LEU A 44 8.18 -15.30 4.60
N PRO A 45 9.26 -15.99 4.23
CA PRO A 45 10.20 -16.57 5.18
C PRO A 45 10.73 -15.50 6.14
N LYS A 46 10.86 -15.85 7.44
CA LYS A 46 11.21 -14.90 8.52
C LYS A 46 12.52 -14.16 8.27
N THR A 47 13.44 -14.77 7.51
CA THR A 47 14.73 -14.16 7.14
C THR A 47 14.55 -12.82 6.39
N TYR A 48 13.48 -12.69 5.59
CA TYR A 48 13.19 -11.45 4.84
C TYR A 48 12.24 -10.50 5.58
N ALA A 49 11.73 -10.90 6.75
CA ALA A 49 10.70 -10.14 7.45
C ALA A 49 11.20 -8.75 7.89
N LYS A 50 12.45 -8.65 8.35
CA LYS A 50 13.06 -7.37 8.73
C LYS A 50 13.16 -6.42 7.53
N ASP A 51 13.65 -6.93 6.41
CA ASP A 51 13.82 -6.17 5.17
C ASP A 51 12.48 -5.66 4.66
N PHE A 52 11.45 -6.51 4.69
CA PHE A 52 10.09 -6.15 4.25
C PHE A 52 9.43 -5.11 5.15
N ARG A 53 9.59 -5.22 6.49
CA ARG A 53 9.15 -4.15 7.42
C ARG A 53 9.83 -2.83 7.10
N GLY A 54 11.14 -2.85 6.84
CA GLY A 54 11.90 -1.68 6.44
C GLY A 54 11.41 -1.10 5.11
N LEU A 55 11.05 -1.95 4.13
CA LEU A 55 10.45 -1.51 2.86
C LEU A 55 9.14 -0.77 3.11
N CYS A 56 8.24 -1.33 3.91
CA CYS A 56 6.96 -0.72 4.24
C CYS A 56 7.13 0.62 4.97
N MET A 57 8.03 0.67 5.96
CA MET A 57 8.33 1.90 6.71
C MET A 57 8.88 3.01 5.82
N ARG A 58 9.71 2.67 4.83
CA ARG A 58 10.34 3.63 3.91
C ARG A 58 9.44 4.05 2.74
N ASN A 59 8.33 3.33 2.54
CA ASN A 59 7.36 3.56 1.45
C ASN A 59 5.91 3.45 1.98
N PRO A 60 5.51 4.22 3.00
CA PRO A 60 4.27 4.00 3.74
C PRO A 60 3.00 4.20 2.92
N VAL A 61 3.05 5.02 1.86
CA VAL A 61 1.91 5.27 0.96
C VAL A 61 1.64 4.08 0.03
N ALA A 62 2.69 3.47 -0.53
CA ALA A 62 2.56 2.28 -1.39
C ALA A 62 2.48 0.97 -0.61
N CYS A 63 3.04 0.93 0.59
CA CYS A 63 3.08 -0.25 1.44
C CYS A 63 2.52 0.08 2.84
N PRO A 64 1.24 0.49 2.95
CA PRO A 64 0.62 0.83 4.23
C PRO A 64 0.47 -0.43 5.08
N LEU A 65 1.48 -0.71 5.92
CA LEU A 65 1.50 -1.89 6.77
C LEU A 65 0.48 -1.75 7.91
N LEU A 66 -0.52 -2.62 7.91
CA LEU A 66 -1.56 -2.68 8.95
C LEU A 66 -1.15 -3.58 10.11
N GLU A 67 -0.56 -4.74 9.78
CA GLU A 67 -0.10 -5.72 10.76
C GLU A 67 1.07 -6.54 10.20
N CYS A 68 2.00 -6.87 11.09
CA CYS A 68 2.98 -7.91 10.89
C CYS A 68 2.76 -8.97 11.98
N LEU A 69 2.51 -10.21 11.58
CA LEU A 69 2.34 -11.34 12.48
C LEU A 69 3.69 -11.78 13.07
N LYS A 70 3.68 -12.61 14.11
CA LYS A 70 4.89 -13.29 14.58
C LYS A 70 5.20 -14.47 13.66
N PRO A 71 6.46 -14.96 13.63
CA PRO A 71 6.79 -16.16 12.87
C PRO A 71 5.91 -17.35 13.26
N GLY A 72 5.29 -17.99 12.28
CA GLY A 72 4.38 -19.12 12.45
C GLY A 72 2.95 -18.77 12.80
N ASP A 73 2.66 -17.56 13.25
CA ASP A 73 1.28 -17.13 13.53
C ASP A 73 0.52 -16.94 12.21
N TRP A 74 -0.77 -17.29 12.22
CA TRP A 74 -1.70 -17.12 11.09
C TRP A 74 -2.98 -16.39 11.47
N GLU A 75 -3.19 -16.07 12.75
CA GLU A 75 -4.33 -15.29 13.20
C GLU A 75 -3.96 -13.81 13.26
N SER A 76 -4.83 -12.96 12.71
CA SER A 76 -4.66 -11.52 12.69
C SER A 76 -5.37 -10.85 13.85
N ARG A 77 -4.69 -9.94 14.57
CA ARG A 77 -5.33 -9.08 15.58
C ARG A 77 -6.36 -8.12 14.98
N LEU A 78 -6.29 -7.91 13.67
CA LEU A 78 -7.21 -7.05 12.93
C LEU A 78 -8.53 -7.78 12.64
N ALA A 79 -8.55 -9.10 12.69
CA ALA A 79 -9.71 -9.93 12.42
C ALA A 79 -9.73 -11.12 13.39
N GLU A 80 -10.34 -10.94 14.56
CA GLU A 80 -10.43 -11.99 15.58
C GLU A 80 -11.03 -13.29 15.01
N ASN A 81 -10.52 -14.44 15.46
CA ASN A 81 -10.85 -15.79 14.99
C ASN A 81 -10.53 -16.03 13.51
N SER A 82 -9.67 -15.19 12.91
CA SER A 82 -9.23 -15.39 11.53
C SER A 82 -8.20 -16.51 11.43
N ASP A 83 -8.25 -17.21 10.30
CA ASP A 83 -7.16 -18.05 9.84
C ASP A 83 -6.75 -17.54 8.46
N LEU A 84 -5.66 -16.77 8.40
CA LEU A 84 -5.16 -16.17 7.16
C LEU A 84 -4.74 -17.20 6.11
N ARG A 85 -4.67 -18.50 6.47
CA ARG A 85 -4.37 -19.58 5.54
C ARG A 85 -5.60 -20.03 4.76
N THR A 86 -6.81 -19.70 5.21
CA THR A 86 -8.08 -20.17 4.63
C THR A 86 -9.13 -19.08 4.42
N ASP A 87 -8.98 -17.92 5.07
CA ASP A 87 -10.03 -16.89 5.12
C ASP A 87 -9.96 -15.88 3.96
N ILE A 88 -9.08 -16.12 2.99
CA ILE A 88 -8.98 -15.39 1.73
C ILE A 88 -9.34 -16.35 0.59
N PRO A 89 -10.17 -15.97 -0.39
CA PRO A 89 -10.72 -16.95 -1.32
C PRO A 89 -9.73 -17.47 -2.38
N ALA A 90 -8.59 -16.79 -2.57
CA ALA A 90 -7.56 -17.27 -3.48
C ALA A 90 -6.15 -16.77 -3.11
N TYR A 91 -5.17 -17.65 -3.22
CA TYR A 91 -3.75 -17.37 -3.00
C TYR A 91 -2.90 -17.73 -4.21
N ASN A 92 -1.75 -17.09 -4.30
CA ASN A 92 -0.64 -17.48 -5.15
C ASN A 92 0.52 -17.97 -4.28
N VAL A 93 1.22 -18.98 -4.76
CA VAL A 93 2.38 -19.57 -4.09
C VAL A 93 3.58 -19.54 -5.04
N TRP A 94 4.68 -19.00 -4.54
CA TRP A 94 5.96 -18.97 -5.23
C TRP A 94 6.99 -19.79 -4.47
N LYS A 95 7.88 -20.45 -5.21
CA LYS A 95 9.06 -21.12 -4.68
C LYS A 95 10.28 -20.66 -5.44
N ASP A 96 11.27 -20.12 -4.72
CA ASP A 96 12.52 -19.62 -5.30
C ASP A 96 12.30 -18.63 -6.46
N GLY A 97 11.35 -17.71 -6.27
CA GLY A 97 10.95 -16.70 -7.25
C GLY A 97 10.09 -17.19 -8.42
N LYS A 98 9.73 -18.49 -8.48
CA LYS A 98 8.87 -19.06 -9.53
C LYS A 98 7.46 -19.32 -9.00
N LEU A 99 6.44 -18.90 -9.74
CA LEU A 99 5.05 -19.22 -9.41
C LEU A 99 4.83 -20.73 -9.57
N VAL A 100 4.55 -21.42 -8.46
CA VAL A 100 4.33 -22.88 -8.44
C VAL A 100 2.86 -23.24 -8.28
N SER A 101 2.04 -22.32 -7.75
CA SER A 101 0.60 -22.51 -7.69
C SER A 101 -0.13 -21.18 -7.79
N ARG A 102 -1.23 -21.18 -8.55
CA ARG A 102 -2.09 -20.01 -8.77
C ARG A 102 -3.50 -20.34 -8.29
N ARG A 103 -4.14 -19.41 -7.60
CA ARG A 103 -5.53 -19.50 -7.17
C ARG A 103 -5.81 -20.73 -6.28
N LYS A 104 -4.90 -21.05 -5.34
CA LYS A 104 -5.20 -22.02 -4.27
C LYS A 104 -6.28 -21.45 -3.35
N SER A 105 -7.16 -22.30 -2.85
CA SER A 105 -8.19 -21.91 -1.86
C SER A 105 -7.66 -21.85 -0.42
N ASP A 106 -6.54 -22.51 -0.14
CA ASP A 106 -5.85 -22.48 1.14
C ASP A 106 -4.33 -22.67 0.99
N ILE A 107 -3.57 -22.23 2.00
CA ILE A 107 -2.10 -22.27 2.03
C ILE A 107 -1.55 -22.89 3.33
N ARG A 108 -2.31 -23.81 3.95
CA ARG A 108 -1.93 -24.44 5.23
C ARG A 108 -0.68 -25.31 5.13
N GLU A 109 -0.49 -25.96 3.99
CA GLU A 109 0.67 -26.83 3.75
C GLU A 109 1.95 -26.01 3.55
N GLU A 110 1.82 -24.82 2.97
CA GLU A 110 2.93 -23.93 2.68
C GLU A 110 3.32 -23.03 3.86
N TRP A 111 2.35 -22.61 4.68
CA TRP A 111 2.57 -21.70 5.80
C TRP A 111 3.07 -22.45 7.05
N THR A 112 4.38 -22.47 7.21
CA THR A 112 5.08 -23.09 8.35
C THR A 112 5.45 -22.11 9.47
N SER A 113 6.05 -22.60 10.56
CA SER A 113 6.62 -21.79 11.65
C SER A 113 7.74 -20.83 11.23
N ASP A 114 8.29 -21.00 10.03
CA ASP A 114 9.32 -20.11 9.47
C ASP A 114 8.73 -18.91 8.72
N HIS A 115 7.40 -18.82 8.59
CA HIS A 115 6.76 -17.77 7.80
C HIS A 115 6.22 -16.63 8.66
N VAL A 116 6.24 -15.43 8.10
CA VAL A 116 5.67 -14.21 8.70
C VAL A 116 4.63 -13.64 7.75
N GLY A 117 3.41 -13.45 8.25
CA GLY A 117 2.32 -12.80 7.53
C GLY A 117 2.36 -11.27 7.68
N PHE A 118 2.07 -10.57 6.58
CA PHE A 118 1.98 -9.12 6.50
C PHE A 118 0.63 -8.73 5.89
N LEU A 119 -0.13 -7.93 6.64
CA LEU A 119 -1.35 -7.32 6.15
C LEU A 119 -1.07 -5.89 5.71
N ILE A 120 -1.33 -5.61 4.44
CA ILE A 120 -1.14 -4.31 3.80
C ILE A 120 -2.52 -3.71 3.49
N GLY A 121 -2.67 -2.40 3.67
CA GLY A 121 -3.88 -1.67 3.30
C GLY A 121 -4.27 -1.85 1.85
N CYS A 122 -5.57 -1.73 1.57
CA CYS A 122 -6.15 -1.88 0.25
C CYS A 122 -7.13 -0.74 -0.05
N SER A 123 -7.09 -0.22 -1.27
CA SER A 123 -7.88 0.93 -1.75
C SER A 123 -9.40 0.69 -1.85
N TYR A 124 -9.88 -0.55 -1.74
CA TYR A 124 -11.32 -0.84 -1.91
C TYR A 124 -12.23 -0.05 -0.96
N SER A 125 -11.72 0.40 0.20
CA SER A 125 -12.53 1.11 1.19
C SER A 125 -12.94 2.53 0.78
N PHE A 126 -12.16 3.23 -0.05
CA PHE A 126 -12.53 4.59 -0.47
C PHE A 126 -13.43 4.63 -1.70
N GLU A 127 -13.51 3.55 -2.49
CA GLU A 127 -14.40 3.51 -3.68
C GLU A 127 -15.87 3.60 -3.30
N THR A 128 -16.26 2.98 -2.17
CA THR A 128 -17.61 3.13 -1.62
C THR A 128 -17.90 4.58 -1.24
N ALA A 129 -16.94 5.26 -0.60
CA ALA A 129 -17.11 6.67 -0.22
C ALA A 129 -17.18 7.60 -1.43
N LEU A 130 -16.40 7.33 -2.48
CA LEU A 130 -16.48 8.05 -3.74
C LEU A 130 -17.82 7.81 -4.43
N LYS A 131 -18.31 6.57 -4.46
CA LYS A 131 -19.65 6.24 -4.98
C LYS A 131 -20.76 6.97 -4.25
N ASP A 132 -20.75 6.95 -2.92
CA ASP A 132 -21.75 7.64 -2.09
C ASP A 132 -21.73 9.17 -2.32
N ALA A 133 -20.60 9.72 -2.77
CA ALA A 133 -20.43 11.12 -3.16
C ALA A 133 -20.72 11.41 -4.64
N GLY A 134 -21.22 10.45 -5.42
CA GLY A 134 -21.49 10.61 -6.86
C GLY A 134 -20.25 10.53 -7.77
N LEU A 135 -19.10 10.16 -7.22
CA LEU A 135 -17.80 10.08 -7.87
C LEU A 135 -17.39 8.61 -8.14
N GLU A 136 -18.36 7.76 -8.47
CA GLU A 136 -18.11 6.33 -8.70
C GLU A 136 -17.18 6.14 -9.92
N PRO A 137 -16.02 5.45 -9.76
CA PRO A 137 -15.08 5.23 -10.86
C PRO A 137 -15.68 4.37 -11.98
N MET A 138 -15.25 4.61 -13.23
CA MET A 138 -15.73 3.87 -14.40
C MET A 138 -15.45 2.36 -14.35
N CYS A 139 -14.30 1.94 -13.79
CA CYS A 139 -14.01 0.51 -13.57
C CYS A 139 -15.06 -0.15 -12.66
N SER A 140 -15.51 0.54 -11.59
CA SER A 140 -16.57 0.07 -10.70
C SER A 140 -17.91 -0.04 -11.45
N LYS A 141 -18.31 1.01 -12.19
CA LYS A 141 -19.56 1.03 -12.97
C LYS A 141 -19.62 -0.12 -13.99
N LYS A 142 -18.48 -0.44 -14.61
CA LYS A 142 -18.37 -1.51 -15.63
C LYS A 142 -18.02 -2.89 -15.03
N ASN A 143 -17.88 -3.01 -13.71
CA ASN A 143 -17.46 -4.24 -13.03
C ASN A 143 -16.13 -4.80 -13.57
N LEU A 144 -15.17 -3.91 -13.82
CA LEU A 144 -13.82 -4.21 -14.31
C LEU A 144 -12.80 -4.10 -13.18
N ALA A 145 -11.73 -4.88 -13.25
CA ALA A 145 -10.61 -4.73 -12.34
C ALA A 145 -9.92 -3.38 -12.58
N VAL A 146 -9.58 -2.67 -11.50
CA VAL A 146 -8.95 -1.34 -11.59
C VAL A 146 -7.63 -1.42 -12.41
N PRO A 147 -7.43 -0.54 -13.40
CA PRO A 147 -6.19 -0.52 -14.17
C PRO A 147 -5.04 -0.10 -13.27
N MET A 148 -3.94 -0.84 -13.34
CA MET A 148 -2.74 -0.61 -12.54
C MET A 148 -1.50 -0.57 -13.43
N TYR A 149 -0.56 0.29 -13.06
CA TYR A 149 0.63 0.61 -13.84
C TYR A 149 1.89 0.61 -12.98
N ILE A 150 2.93 -0.05 -13.47
CA ILE A 150 4.29 0.08 -12.97
C ILE A 150 4.83 1.41 -13.49
N THR A 151 5.21 2.29 -12.56
CA THR A 151 5.76 3.62 -12.83
C THR A 151 7.28 3.57 -13.05
N ASN A 152 7.87 4.69 -13.44
CA ASN A 152 9.32 4.90 -13.42
C ASN A 152 9.86 5.37 -12.04
N ILE A 153 8.99 5.51 -11.03
CA ILE A 153 9.36 5.99 -9.69
C ILE A 153 9.92 4.81 -8.87
N ARG A 154 11.17 4.92 -8.43
CA ARG A 154 11.81 3.88 -7.60
C ARG A 154 11.25 3.87 -6.18
N LEU A 155 11.09 2.67 -5.63
CA LEU A 155 10.91 2.49 -4.19
C LEU A 155 12.19 2.87 -3.46
N ASN A 156 12.05 3.37 -2.23
CA ASN A 156 13.16 3.42 -1.29
C ASN A 156 13.50 1.98 -0.88
N PRO A 157 14.65 1.42 -1.30
CA PRO A 157 14.94 0.02 -1.08
C PRO A 157 15.20 -0.29 0.40
N SER A 158 15.04 -1.56 0.77
CA SER A 158 15.31 -2.07 2.11
C SER A 158 15.78 -3.52 2.02
N GLY A 159 17.06 -3.74 2.33
CA GLY A 159 17.70 -5.05 2.23
C GLY A 159 17.56 -5.64 0.83
N VAL A 160 17.00 -6.84 0.73
CA VAL A 160 16.80 -7.50 -0.58
C VAL A 160 15.72 -6.87 -1.46
N PHE A 161 14.84 -6.02 -0.89
CA PHE A 161 13.71 -5.46 -1.63
C PHE A 161 14.06 -4.13 -2.30
N SER A 162 13.80 -4.09 -3.61
CA SER A 162 13.82 -2.89 -4.45
C SER A 162 12.74 -3.02 -5.52
N GLY A 163 12.55 -1.98 -6.33
CA GLY A 163 11.58 -2.01 -7.42
C GLY A 163 11.02 -0.63 -7.72
N PHE A 164 9.83 -0.61 -8.30
CA PHE A 164 9.12 0.61 -8.69
C PHE A 164 7.77 0.71 -7.98
N TYR A 165 7.26 1.93 -7.84
CA TYR A 165 5.88 2.17 -7.41
C TYR A 165 4.93 1.60 -8.45
N VAL A 166 3.88 0.92 -7.97
CA VAL A 166 2.70 0.58 -8.76
C VAL A 166 1.58 1.53 -8.38
N VAL A 167 0.91 2.09 -9.37
CA VAL A 167 -0.24 2.97 -9.19
C VAL A 167 -1.51 2.35 -9.75
N SER A 168 -2.63 2.53 -9.08
CA SER A 168 -3.96 2.29 -9.65
C SER A 168 -4.50 3.59 -10.24
N MET A 169 -5.14 3.52 -11.40
CA MET A 169 -5.67 4.67 -12.11
C MET A 169 -7.21 4.68 -12.12
N ARG A 170 -7.79 5.86 -11.92
CA ARG A 170 -9.21 6.15 -12.14
C ARG A 170 -9.29 7.49 -12.87
N SER A 171 -10.34 7.72 -13.65
CA SER A 171 -10.56 8.99 -14.33
C SER A 171 -11.61 9.84 -13.61
N TYR A 172 -11.41 11.16 -13.64
CA TYR A 172 -12.30 12.15 -13.03
C TYR A 172 -12.23 13.46 -13.81
N LYS A 173 -13.28 14.27 -13.73
CA LYS A 173 -13.21 15.66 -14.19
C LYS A 173 -12.21 16.43 -13.34
N GLU A 174 -11.49 17.35 -13.95
CA GLU A 174 -10.48 18.13 -13.24
C GLU A 174 -11.08 18.95 -12.07
N CYS A 175 -12.32 19.43 -12.25
CA CYS A 175 -13.05 20.15 -11.20
C CYS A 175 -13.42 19.28 -9.98
N ASP A 176 -13.48 17.95 -10.12
CA ASP A 176 -13.83 17.02 -9.03
C ASP A 176 -12.60 16.63 -8.18
N ILE A 177 -11.38 16.88 -8.67
CA ILE A 177 -10.14 16.46 -8.00
C ILE A 177 -10.03 16.94 -6.54
N PRO A 178 -10.34 18.19 -6.20
CA PRO A 178 -10.32 18.63 -4.80
C PRO A 178 -11.23 17.79 -3.90
N ARG A 179 -12.42 17.44 -4.39
CA ARG A 179 -13.40 16.62 -3.65
C ARG A 179 -12.95 15.16 -3.55
N VAL A 180 -12.41 14.60 -4.62
CA VAL A 180 -11.79 13.26 -4.63
C VAL A 180 -10.69 13.16 -3.58
N ARG A 181 -9.80 14.17 -3.52
CA ARG A 181 -8.71 14.24 -2.53
C ARG A 181 -9.24 14.36 -1.11
N GLU A 182 -10.21 15.23 -0.87
CA GLU A 182 -10.83 15.38 0.45
C GLU A 182 -11.42 14.07 0.97
N ILE A 183 -12.16 13.34 0.13
CA ILE A 183 -12.77 12.06 0.50
C ILE A 183 -11.68 11.01 0.76
N THR A 184 -10.77 10.82 -0.19
CA THR A 184 -9.76 9.75 -0.15
C THR A 184 -8.65 10.01 0.87
N GLY A 185 -8.33 11.27 1.17
CA GLY A 185 -7.34 11.67 2.17
C GLY A 185 -7.63 11.16 3.57
N ASN A 186 -8.90 10.92 3.91
CA ASN A 186 -9.30 10.33 5.19
C ASN A 186 -8.91 8.85 5.33
N TYR A 187 -8.50 8.19 4.24
CA TYR A 187 -8.17 6.76 4.18
C TYR A 187 -6.66 6.53 4.09
N ILE A 188 -5.87 7.20 4.95
CA ILE A 188 -4.38 7.14 4.97
C ILE A 188 -3.87 5.69 5.03
N LYS A 189 -4.54 4.82 5.80
CA LYS A 189 -4.19 3.40 5.94
C LYS A 189 -4.58 2.55 4.72
N GLN A 190 -5.19 3.13 3.70
CA GLN A 190 -5.60 2.52 2.42
C GLN A 190 -5.13 3.36 1.23
N HIS A 191 -3.88 3.84 1.31
CA HIS A 191 -3.17 4.67 0.32
C HIS A 191 -3.49 6.17 0.35
N GLY A 192 -4.62 6.59 0.92
CA GLY A 192 -4.94 8.00 1.10
C GLY A 192 -5.32 8.70 -0.20
N GLU A 193 -4.91 9.97 -0.32
CA GLU A 193 -5.20 10.81 -1.49
C GLU A 193 -4.37 10.40 -2.74
N PRO A 194 -4.80 10.80 -3.95
CA PRO A 194 -4.01 10.63 -5.16
C PRO A 194 -2.57 11.17 -5.02
N ILE A 195 -1.62 10.45 -5.60
CA ILE A 195 -0.20 10.84 -5.63
C ILE A 195 0.18 11.59 -6.91
N ALA A 196 -0.68 11.57 -7.93
CA ALA A 196 -0.51 12.21 -9.23
C ALA A 196 -1.86 12.30 -9.96
N TRP A 197 -2.05 13.29 -10.84
CA TRP A 197 -3.23 13.42 -11.72
C TRP A 197 -2.93 14.28 -12.94
N GLY A 198 -3.65 14.04 -14.03
CA GLY A 198 -3.46 14.72 -15.30
C GLY A 198 -2.49 14.00 -16.23
N TRP A 199 -2.55 14.37 -17.51
CA TRP A 199 -1.74 13.77 -18.58
C TRP A 199 -0.25 14.12 -18.48
N GLU A 200 0.10 15.30 -17.96
CA GLU A 200 1.49 15.68 -17.69
C GLU A 200 2.09 14.79 -16.59
N GLU A 201 1.36 14.59 -15.51
CA GLU A 201 1.78 13.72 -14.42
C GLU A 201 1.84 12.25 -14.86
N ALA A 202 0.90 11.80 -15.69
CA ALA A 202 0.96 10.47 -16.31
C ALA A 202 2.26 10.28 -17.11
N ALA A 203 2.74 11.32 -17.79
CA ALA A 203 4.01 11.29 -18.51
C ALA A 203 5.19 11.27 -17.51
N ARG A 204 5.14 12.12 -16.48
CA ARG A 204 6.18 12.23 -15.45
C ARG A 204 6.42 10.90 -14.73
N ILE A 205 5.35 10.19 -14.36
CA ILE A 205 5.44 8.87 -13.70
C ILE A 205 5.63 7.71 -14.70
N GLY A 206 5.75 8.01 -15.99
CA GLY A 206 6.13 7.05 -17.04
C GLY A 206 5.00 6.12 -17.52
N VAL A 207 3.74 6.46 -17.30
CA VAL A 207 2.59 5.59 -17.63
C VAL A 207 1.74 6.08 -18.80
N ARG A 208 1.87 7.36 -19.20
CA ARG A 208 1.07 7.98 -20.28
C ARG A 208 0.99 7.13 -21.55
N ARG A 209 2.14 6.72 -22.09
CA ARG A 209 2.19 5.94 -23.33
C ARG A 209 1.42 4.62 -23.23
N LYS A 210 1.48 3.94 -22.07
CA LYS A 210 0.73 2.69 -21.84
C LYS A 210 -0.78 2.96 -21.90
N ILE A 211 -1.23 4.04 -21.24
CA ILE A 211 -2.64 4.46 -21.24
C ILE A 211 -3.12 4.79 -22.66
N GLU A 212 -2.35 5.60 -23.41
CA GLU A 212 -2.69 5.97 -24.79
C GLU A 212 -2.76 4.76 -25.75
N MET A 213 -1.99 3.70 -25.48
CA MET A 213 -2.01 2.45 -26.25
C MET A 213 -3.08 1.46 -25.81
N GLY A 214 -3.92 1.79 -24.82
CA GLY A 214 -4.92 0.86 -24.30
C GLY A 214 -4.32 -0.29 -23.47
N MET A 215 -3.10 -0.13 -22.95
CA MET A 215 -2.38 -1.16 -22.21
C MET A 215 -2.43 -0.92 -20.70
N VAL A 216 -2.34 -2.00 -19.92
CA VAL A 216 -2.21 -1.98 -18.46
C VAL A 216 -1.16 -3.02 -18.03
N ASP A 217 -0.49 -2.81 -16.89
CA ASP A 217 0.40 -3.84 -16.33
C ASP A 217 -0.41 -4.87 -15.53
N PHE A 218 -1.48 -4.43 -14.86
CA PHE A 218 -2.44 -5.30 -14.16
C PHE A 218 -3.86 -4.73 -14.23
N GLY A 219 -4.86 -5.60 -14.11
CA GLY A 219 -6.27 -5.21 -14.18
C GLY A 219 -6.80 -5.14 -15.60
N ASP A 220 -7.90 -4.41 -15.79
CA ASP A 220 -8.54 -4.23 -17.09
C ASP A 220 -8.36 -2.77 -17.56
N PHE A 221 -8.17 -2.58 -18.87
CA PHE A 221 -8.11 -1.24 -19.43
C PHE A 221 -9.48 -0.55 -19.34
N VAL A 222 -9.46 0.74 -19.00
CA VAL A 222 -10.64 1.59 -18.97
C VAL A 222 -10.32 2.86 -19.75
N GLU A 223 -11.12 3.11 -20.78
CA GLU A 223 -11.05 4.33 -21.59
C GLU A 223 -11.36 5.56 -20.72
N ILE A 224 -10.57 6.62 -20.91
CA ILE A 224 -10.71 7.89 -20.22
C ILE A 224 -11.54 8.82 -21.11
N PRO A 225 -12.71 9.30 -20.66
CA PRO A 225 -13.50 10.28 -21.40
C PRO A 225 -12.72 11.57 -21.71
N ASP A 226 -13.03 12.23 -22.82
CA ASP A 226 -12.35 13.47 -23.26
C ASP A 226 -12.45 14.62 -22.24
N ASP A 227 -13.51 14.64 -21.41
CA ASP A 227 -13.73 15.64 -20.36
C ASP A 227 -13.15 15.23 -18.98
N GLU A 228 -12.43 14.11 -18.92
CA GLU A 228 -11.79 13.60 -17.71
C GLU A 228 -10.27 13.49 -17.86
N ILE A 229 -9.59 13.42 -16.72
CA ILE A 229 -8.15 13.22 -16.62
C ILE A 229 -7.80 11.98 -15.81
N PRO A 230 -6.66 11.31 -16.07
CA PRO A 230 -6.22 10.20 -15.26
C PRO A 230 -5.77 10.66 -13.87
N VAL A 231 -6.14 9.91 -12.84
CA VAL A 231 -5.81 10.16 -11.43
C VAL A 231 -5.22 8.89 -10.83
N PHE A 232 -4.10 9.02 -10.12
CA PHE A 232 -3.26 7.89 -9.72
C PHE A 232 -3.14 7.80 -8.21
N TRP A 233 -3.40 6.62 -7.65
CA TRP A 233 -3.14 6.28 -6.25
C TRP A 233 -2.02 5.25 -6.18
N ALA A 234 -1.21 5.31 -5.13
CA ALA A 234 -0.35 4.18 -4.82
C ALA A 234 -1.20 2.92 -4.60
N CYS A 235 -0.67 1.76 -5.01
CA CYS A 235 -1.42 0.51 -5.00
C CYS A 235 -0.74 -0.55 -4.13
N GLY A 236 -1.53 -1.29 -3.36
CA GLY A 236 -1.08 -2.43 -2.54
C GLY A 236 -0.55 -3.65 -3.31
N VAL A 237 -0.53 -3.57 -4.65
CA VAL A 237 0.21 -4.50 -5.51
C VAL A 237 1.71 -4.17 -5.56
N THR A 238 2.12 -2.95 -5.23
CA THR A 238 3.54 -2.54 -5.13
C THR A 238 4.40 -3.51 -4.31
N PRO A 239 4.02 -3.90 -3.07
CA PRO A 239 4.83 -4.86 -2.31
C PRO A 239 4.83 -6.26 -2.93
N GLN A 240 3.80 -6.67 -3.67
CA GLN A 240 3.83 -7.95 -4.39
C GLN A 240 4.86 -7.92 -5.53
N VAL A 241 4.89 -6.83 -6.31
CA VAL A 241 5.87 -6.66 -7.38
C VAL A 241 7.28 -6.65 -6.80
N ALA A 242 7.53 -5.90 -5.74
CA ALA A 242 8.83 -5.88 -5.07
C ALA A 242 9.28 -7.28 -4.60
N VAL A 243 8.36 -8.06 -4.03
CA VAL A 243 8.65 -9.44 -3.60
C VAL A 243 8.95 -10.36 -4.80
N GLN A 244 8.17 -10.25 -5.88
CA GLN A 244 8.35 -11.05 -7.09
C GLN A 244 9.68 -10.75 -7.79
N GLU A 245 10.02 -9.47 -7.93
CA GLU A 245 11.28 -9.01 -8.53
C GLU A 245 12.51 -9.44 -7.71
N SER A 246 12.36 -9.53 -6.38
CA SER A 246 13.46 -9.93 -5.48
C SER A 246 13.83 -11.41 -5.59
N ARG A 247 13.01 -12.26 -6.25
CA ARG A 247 13.25 -13.69 -6.49
C ARG A 247 13.73 -14.43 -5.23
N LEU A 248 13.02 -14.20 -4.13
CA LEU A 248 13.38 -14.72 -2.81
C LEU A 248 13.52 -16.25 -2.82
N LYS A 249 14.51 -16.75 -2.08
CA LYS A 249 14.66 -18.18 -1.82
C LYS A 249 13.63 -18.66 -0.81
N GLY A 250 13.14 -19.89 -0.99
CA GLY A 250 12.10 -20.48 -0.14
C GLY A 250 10.69 -20.27 -0.70
N VAL A 251 9.69 -20.51 0.15
CA VAL A 251 8.27 -20.42 -0.22
C VAL A 251 7.73 -19.05 0.18
N VAL A 252 7.02 -18.41 -0.73
CA VAL A 252 6.35 -17.12 -0.55
C VAL A 252 4.89 -17.31 -0.92
N MET A 253 3.98 -16.70 -0.15
CA MET A 253 2.56 -16.71 -0.47
C MET A 253 2.03 -15.28 -0.52
N SER A 254 0.98 -15.07 -1.30
CA SER A 254 0.20 -13.85 -1.25
C SER A 254 -1.24 -14.17 -1.58
N HIS A 255 -2.12 -13.23 -1.27
CA HIS A 255 -3.45 -13.24 -1.87
C HIS A 255 -3.38 -13.05 -3.40
N LEU A 256 -4.39 -13.53 -4.12
CA LEU A 256 -4.60 -13.21 -5.53
C LEU A 256 -5.21 -11.79 -5.62
N PRO A 257 -4.73 -10.88 -6.50
CA PRO A 257 -5.33 -9.55 -6.64
C PRO A 257 -6.85 -9.61 -6.83
N GLY A 258 -7.59 -8.82 -6.04
CA GLY A 258 -9.07 -8.84 -5.97
C GLY A 258 -9.66 -9.84 -4.97
N TYR A 259 -8.84 -10.69 -4.34
CA TYR A 259 -9.23 -11.66 -3.32
C TYR A 259 -8.53 -11.30 -2.02
N VAL A 260 -9.10 -10.43 -1.21
CA VAL A 260 -8.43 -9.85 -0.03
C VAL A 260 -9.08 -10.30 1.27
N LEU A 261 -8.36 -10.17 2.39
CA LEU A 261 -8.92 -10.47 3.71
C LEU A 261 -10.00 -9.45 4.07
N ILE A 262 -11.18 -9.95 4.45
CA ILE A 262 -12.27 -9.12 4.97
C ILE A 262 -12.09 -8.96 6.48
N ARG A 263 -11.82 -7.73 6.93
CA ARG A 263 -11.54 -7.40 8.34
C ARG A 263 -12.80 -7.06 9.13
N ILE A 264 -12.76 -7.22 10.46
CA ILE A 264 -13.67 -6.57 11.41
C ILE A 264 -13.00 -5.27 11.92
N MET A 265 -13.61 -4.12 11.67
CA MET A 265 -13.47 -2.97 12.56
C MET A 265 -14.86 -2.48 12.89
N SER A 266 -15.29 -2.68 14.13
CA SER A 266 -16.39 -1.92 14.72
C SER A 266 -15.88 -0.50 14.99
N PHE A 267 -15.75 0.30 13.95
CA PHE A 267 -15.79 1.75 14.09
C PHE A 267 -16.91 2.22 13.17
N PRO A 268 -17.90 2.97 13.67
CA PRO A 268 -18.88 3.54 12.77
C PRO A 268 -18.13 4.43 11.77
N LEU A 269 -18.44 4.26 10.49
CA LEU A 269 -18.10 5.17 9.40
C LEU A 269 -18.88 6.51 9.56
N ALA A 270 -18.91 7.06 10.78
CA ALA A 270 -19.64 8.26 11.13
C ALA A 270 -18.70 9.26 11.80
N PHE A 271 -18.47 10.37 11.09
CA PHE A 271 -18.28 11.72 11.61
C PHE A 271 -17.32 11.87 12.81
N PHE A 272 -16.08 12.26 12.53
CA PHE A 272 -15.42 13.21 13.42
C PHE A 272 -15.94 14.60 13.08
N PRO A 273 -16.57 15.35 14.01
CA PRO A 273 -16.71 16.78 13.82
C PRO A 273 -15.30 17.41 13.73
N PRO A 274 -15.12 18.50 12.97
CA PRO A 274 -13.81 19.08 12.66
C PRO A 274 -13.04 19.69 13.85
N SER A 275 -13.39 19.36 15.09
CA SER A 275 -12.83 19.94 16.31
C SER A 275 -11.91 19.02 17.12
N VAL A 276 -11.55 17.82 16.63
CA VAL A 276 -10.59 16.93 17.31
C VAL A 276 -9.46 16.50 16.36
N ILE A 277 -8.80 17.46 15.73
CA ILE A 277 -7.44 17.32 15.18
C ILE A 277 -6.63 18.52 15.68
N LEU A 278 -6.36 18.55 16.98
CA LEU A 278 -5.40 19.49 17.56
C LEU A 278 -4.65 18.84 18.72
N ALA A 279 -4.00 17.71 18.46
CA ALA A 279 -2.99 17.16 19.37
C ALA A 279 -2.09 16.12 18.69
N LEU A 280 -1.61 16.37 17.46
CA LEU A 280 -0.45 15.63 16.91
C LEU A 280 0.36 16.44 15.88
N SER A 281 0.13 17.75 15.77
CA SER A 281 0.74 18.62 14.75
C SER A 281 1.60 19.73 15.37
N ILE A 282 2.50 19.40 16.30
CA ILE A 282 3.58 20.32 16.69
C ILE A 282 4.90 19.66 16.31
N GLY A 283 5.41 20.05 15.14
CA GLY A 283 6.69 19.59 14.63
C GLY A 283 6.96 20.09 13.22
N CYS A 284 7.37 21.36 13.13
CA CYS A 284 7.93 22.06 11.95
C CYS A 284 6.95 22.41 10.81
N ALA A 285 6.42 23.63 10.87
CA ALA A 285 5.85 24.31 9.72
C ALA A 285 6.97 24.99 8.90
N PHE A 286 7.02 24.72 7.59
CA PHE A 286 7.65 25.60 6.60
C PHE A 286 6.54 26.15 5.67
N PRO A 287 6.61 27.43 5.24
CA PRO A 287 5.55 28.05 4.47
C PRO A 287 5.51 27.52 3.03
N VAL A 288 4.31 27.14 2.56
CA VAL A 288 4.07 26.59 1.22
C VAL A 288 3.47 27.68 0.33
N HIS A 289 4.13 28.00 -0.79
CA HIS A 289 3.56 28.82 -1.87
C HIS A 289 2.53 28.00 -2.69
N PRO A 290 1.48 28.63 -3.25
CA PRO A 290 0.45 27.92 -3.99
C PRO A 290 0.91 27.63 -5.43
N GLY A 291 0.92 26.36 -5.81
CA GLY A 291 1.26 25.90 -7.15
C GLY A 291 2.57 25.13 -7.20
N LYS A 292 2.45 23.80 -7.41
CA LYS A 292 3.49 22.75 -7.39
C LYS A 292 3.85 22.23 -5.99
N CYS A 293 3.59 20.95 -5.75
CA CYS A 293 4.47 20.12 -4.94
C CYS A 293 4.31 18.63 -5.26
N ILE A 294 5.30 18.12 -5.98
CA ILE A 294 5.84 16.77 -5.78
C ILE A 294 6.57 16.84 -4.44
N CYS A 295 6.05 16.17 -3.41
CA CYS A 295 6.77 16.00 -2.14
C CYS A 295 6.86 14.51 -1.79
N ILE A 296 7.52 13.74 -2.67
CA ILE A 296 8.24 12.54 -2.28
C ILE A 296 9.54 12.48 -3.10
N LEU A 297 10.66 12.75 -2.41
CA LEU A 297 12.04 12.31 -2.65
C LEU A 297 12.83 12.94 -3.83
N HIS A 298 13.64 13.96 -3.50
CA HIS A 298 15.10 13.86 -3.65
C HIS A 298 15.79 15.03 -2.92
N ASP A 299 16.30 14.77 -1.72
CA ASP A 299 17.47 15.49 -1.25
C ASP A 299 18.57 14.47 -0.94
N ARG A 300 19.60 14.45 -1.79
CA ARG A 300 20.77 13.58 -1.67
C ARG A 300 21.86 14.18 -0.76
N THR A 301 21.61 15.28 -0.06
CA THR A 301 22.67 15.97 0.70
C THR A 301 22.79 15.56 2.18
N LEU A 302 21.86 14.80 2.74
CA LEU A 302 21.85 14.45 4.18
C LEU A 302 22.54 13.12 4.57
N TRP A 303 23.23 12.44 3.65
CA TRP A 303 23.92 11.16 3.94
C TRP A 303 25.41 11.14 3.51
N ARG A 304 26.14 12.24 3.74
CA ARG A 304 27.61 12.20 3.82
C ARG A 304 28.04 12.61 5.22
N GLY A 305 28.30 11.62 6.08
CA GLY A 305 28.93 11.90 7.37
C GLY A 305 28.61 10.88 8.47
N ALA A 306 28.88 9.60 8.23
CA ALA A 306 28.95 8.62 9.32
C ALA A 306 29.80 7.39 8.93
N ASP A 307 31.00 7.62 8.40
CA ASP A 307 32.06 6.61 8.39
C ASP A 307 33.23 7.16 9.20
N LYS A 308 33.24 6.85 10.51
CA LYS A 308 34.46 6.72 11.30
C LYS A 308 34.26 5.59 12.29
N GLU A 309 34.90 4.48 11.98
CA GLU A 309 35.22 3.39 12.87
C GLU A 309 35.72 3.93 14.23
N ARG A 310 35.09 3.50 15.32
CA ARG A 310 35.66 3.60 16.67
C ARG A 310 36.15 2.23 17.09
N THR A 311 37.43 2.01 16.83
CA THR A 311 38.23 0.98 17.49
C THR A 311 38.41 1.36 18.95
N ILE A 312 38.04 0.45 19.85
CA ILE A 312 38.28 0.56 21.29
C ILE A 312 39.77 0.27 21.53
N GLY A 313 40.47 1.23 22.14
CA GLY A 313 41.87 1.11 22.53
C GLY A 313 42.06 1.70 23.92
N ALA A 314 42.71 0.92 24.79
CA ALA A 314 42.91 1.18 26.20
C ALA A 314 43.90 2.33 26.51
N ASN A 315 43.76 2.87 27.72
CA ASN A 315 44.71 3.69 28.50
C ASN A 315 44.85 5.18 28.16
N GLY A 316 44.76 6.00 29.23
CA GLY A 316 45.58 7.21 29.39
C GLY A 316 44.83 8.53 29.44
N LEU A 317 44.53 8.99 30.66
CA LEU A 317 44.34 10.41 31.00
C LEU A 317 45.40 11.30 30.35
N VAL A 318 45.04 12.44 29.77
CA VAL A 318 45.71 13.75 29.96
C VAL A 318 44.73 14.89 29.58
N SER A 319 44.49 15.80 30.52
CA SER A 319 43.97 17.16 30.31
C SER A 319 45.09 18.11 29.88
N ASN A 320 44.81 19.16 29.09
CA ASN A 320 45.14 20.55 29.44
C ASN A 320 44.85 21.58 28.34
N HIS A 321 44.18 22.64 28.79
CA HIS A 321 44.29 24.08 28.50
C HIS A 321 44.68 24.65 27.12
N VAL A 322 43.70 25.37 26.54
CA VAL A 322 43.68 26.81 26.19
C VAL A 322 45.00 27.48 25.80
N ARG A 323 45.06 27.99 24.56
CA ARG A 323 45.54 29.35 24.21
C ARG A 323 44.81 29.87 22.96
N GLY A 324 44.11 31.00 23.10
CA GLY A 324 43.60 31.80 21.98
C GLY A 324 44.48 33.01 21.69
N ARG A 325 44.37 33.58 20.48
CA ARG A 325 44.43 35.03 20.15
C ARG A 325 44.31 35.28 18.62
N PRO A 326 44.04 36.52 18.15
CA PRO A 326 42.81 36.84 17.41
C PRO A 326 43.05 37.36 15.97
N LEU A 327 41.97 37.45 15.20
CA LEU A 327 41.94 38.08 13.87
C LEU A 327 41.90 39.61 13.97
N ALA A 328 42.84 40.26 13.30
CA ALA A 328 42.93 41.70 13.14
C ALA A 328 42.20 42.17 11.87
N HIS A 329 41.51 43.30 11.99
CA HIS A 329 41.00 44.12 10.89
C HIS A 329 42.10 45.04 10.32
N ARG A 330 42.07 45.22 8.99
CA ARG A 330 42.38 46.43 8.16
C ARG A 330 42.50 45.92 6.70
N HIS A 331 41.95 46.53 5.67
CA HIS A 331 41.54 47.92 5.43
C HIS A 331 40.18 48.01 4.73
#